data_AF-A0AAJ4ZR38-F1
#
_entry.id   AF-A0AAJ4ZR38-F1
#
_cell.length_a   1.000
_cell.length_b   1.000
_cell.length_c   1.000
_cell.angle_alpha   90.00
_cell.angle_beta   90.00
_cell.angle_gamma   90.00
#
_symmetry.space_group_name_H-M   'P 1'
#
loop_
_entity.id
_entity.type
_entity.pdbx_description
1 polymer ?
#
loop_
_entity_poly.entity_id
_entity_poly.type
_entity_poly.pdbx_seq_one_letter_code
_entity_poly.pdbx_strand_id
1 'polypeptide(L)'
;MATVISVVLVSLFGWSQREPIRREMMAQIQAQQTALAKVSAEDLQQRLDTYLGVLERTARQMRTVRFDTPQQEAAFFASIEPAAGLFDSVFLATAGGDVTALRPFREGVVGINIADRDYFKQVMVVDQPAVSAPLSNRVGGEPIIILAAPVHDEAGRPVGLIGASLYLLKPNFLGALRDMRVGQTGHVYVVAHGPKPIFIVHPDAGKVLAPLDSDPAVAAAFRADPWAAPESGADVVARQDVVAVGWTLAAVLPGAEANRQLSIMRQRFRWSVMALAALIGVSVWAAMLWLLRPLGRLHAAMTQLSTTDLRNAPPL
;
A
#
# COMPACT_ATOMS: atom_id res chain seq x y z
N MET A 1 14.50 39.95 -32.75
CA MET A 1 14.56 40.30 -31.31
C MET A 1 13.32 39.81 -30.56
N ALA A 2 12.11 40.25 -30.89
CA ALA A 2 10.88 39.85 -30.17
C ALA A 2 10.63 38.33 -30.11
N THR A 3 10.89 37.60 -31.18
CA THR A 3 10.69 36.13 -31.25
C THR A 3 11.64 35.35 -30.34
N VAL A 4 12.91 35.76 -30.29
CA VAL A 4 13.91 35.16 -29.41
C VAL A 4 13.52 35.38 -27.95
N ILE A 5 13.01 36.56 -27.61
CA ILE A 5 12.56 36.90 -26.27
C ILE A 5 11.33 36.06 -25.87
N SER A 6 10.35 35.88 -26.75
CA SER A 6 9.17 35.04 -26.47
C SER A 6 9.53 33.56 -26.29
N VAL A 7 10.42 33.01 -27.11
CA VAL A 7 10.88 31.62 -26.98
C VAL A 7 11.67 31.41 -25.69
N VAL A 8 12.53 32.37 -25.33
CA VAL A 8 13.30 32.34 -24.07
C VAL A 8 12.37 32.44 -22.86
N LEU A 9 11.36 33.32 -22.88
CA LEU A 9 10.39 33.46 -21.79
C LEU A 9 9.52 32.21 -21.62
N VAL A 10 9.04 31.60 -22.70
CA VAL A 10 8.28 30.34 -22.64
C VAL A 10 9.15 29.19 -22.14
N SER A 11 10.44 29.16 -22.54
CA SER A 11 11.39 28.15 -22.07
C SER A 11 11.75 28.30 -20.59
N LEU A 12 11.94 29.54 -20.13
CA LEU A 12 12.17 29.88 -18.72
C LEU A 12 10.93 29.62 -17.86
N PHE A 13 9.74 29.96 -18.36
CA PHE A 13 8.49 29.65 -17.68
C PHE A 13 8.28 28.13 -17.59
N GLY A 14 8.50 27.40 -18.69
CA GLY A 14 8.44 25.94 -18.71
C GLY A 14 9.52 25.27 -17.87
N TRP A 15 10.66 25.92 -17.61
CA TRP A 15 11.68 25.46 -16.66
C TRP A 15 11.25 25.73 -15.22
N SER A 16 10.77 26.94 -14.94
CA SER A 16 10.29 27.39 -13.62
C SER A 16 9.14 26.52 -13.11
N GLN A 17 8.21 26.13 -13.99
CA GLN A 17 7.05 25.31 -13.64
C GLN A 17 7.36 23.82 -13.38
N ARG A 18 8.58 23.33 -13.62
CA ARG A 18 8.90 21.90 -13.43
C ARG A 18 8.90 21.48 -11.96
N GLU A 19 9.38 22.35 -11.09
CA GLU A 19 9.56 22.04 -9.68
C GLU A 19 8.24 22.13 -8.87
N PRO A 20 7.38 23.15 -9.09
CA PRO A 20 6.07 23.22 -8.42
C PRO A 20 5.15 22.05 -8.80
N ILE A 21 5.05 21.73 -10.10
CA ILE A 21 4.18 20.63 -10.59
C ILE A 21 4.63 19.29 -10.00
N ARG A 22 5.94 19.05 -9.91
CA ARG A 22 6.48 17.83 -9.31
C ARG A 22 6.10 17.71 -7.84
N ARG A 23 6.24 18.80 -7.07
CA ARG A 23 5.93 18.82 -5.64
C ARG A 23 4.45 18.58 -5.39
N GLU A 24 3.58 19.28 -6.11
CA GLU A 24 2.12 19.12 -5.99
C GLU A 24 1.69 17.69 -6.29
N MET A 25 2.22 17.11 -7.37
CA MET A 25 1.87 15.75 -7.77
C MET A 25 2.40 14.69 -6.79
N MET A 26 3.62 14.86 -6.27
CA MET A 26 4.16 13.97 -5.24
C MET A 26 3.37 14.07 -3.94
N ALA A 27 2.95 15.27 -3.54
CA ALA A 27 2.06 15.47 -2.41
C ALA A 27 0.71 14.77 -2.63
N GLN A 28 0.14 14.86 -3.84
CA GLN A 28 -1.09 14.16 -4.19
C GLN A 28 -0.92 12.64 -4.15
N ILE A 29 0.18 12.10 -4.69
CA ILE A 29 0.49 10.65 -4.62
C ILE A 29 0.61 10.22 -3.16
N GLN A 30 1.37 10.95 -2.33
CA GLN A 30 1.55 10.64 -0.92
C GLN A 30 0.21 10.67 -0.17
N ALA A 31 -0.64 11.67 -0.43
CA ALA A 31 -1.97 11.75 0.15
C ALA A 31 -2.85 10.56 -0.25
N GLN A 32 -2.83 10.17 -1.54
CA GLN A 32 -3.57 9.00 -2.03
C GLN A 32 -3.06 7.70 -1.40
N GLN A 33 -1.74 7.52 -1.29
CA GLN A 33 -1.15 6.34 -0.65
C GLN A 33 -1.47 6.27 0.84
N THR A 34 -1.46 7.40 1.53
CA THR A 34 -1.84 7.50 2.94
C THR A 34 -3.30 7.16 3.15
N ALA A 35 -4.19 7.65 2.28
CA ALA A 35 -5.60 7.29 2.31
C ALA A 35 -5.82 5.79 2.07
N LEU A 36 -5.10 5.20 1.11
CA LEU A 36 -5.17 3.76 0.85
C LEU A 36 -4.67 2.95 2.05
N ALA A 37 -3.50 3.29 2.59
CA ALA A 37 -2.94 2.65 3.78
C ALA A 37 -3.90 2.74 4.98
N LYS A 38 -4.55 3.89 5.14
CA LYS A 38 -5.57 4.11 6.17
C LYS A 38 -6.77 3.18 6.01
N VAL A 39 -7.38 3.15 4.82
CA VAL A 39 -8.52 2.28 4.54
C VAL A 39 -8.14 0.80 4.70
N SER A 40 -6.95 0.40 4.25
CA SER A 40 -6.46 -0.98 4.42
C SER A 40 -6.21 -1.34 5.89
N ALA A 41 -5.68 -0.41 6.68
CA ALA A 41 -5.49 -0.60 8.12
C ALA A 41 -6.83 -0.70 8.86
N GLU A 42 -7.82 0.11 8.49
CA GLU A 42 -9.18 0.06 9.02
C GLU A 42 -9.89 -1.26 8.65
N ASP A 43 -9.79 -1.73 7.40
CA ASP A 43 -10.33 -3.03 6.96
C ASP A 43 -9.64 -4.19 7.70
N LEU A 44 -8.31 -4.12 7.86
CA LEU A 44 -7.55 -5.10 8.64
C LEU A 44 -8.03 -5.16 10.10
N GLN A 45 -8.17 -4.00 10.75
CA GLN A 45 -8.67 -3.92 12.11
C GLN A 45 -10.08 -4.48 12.22
N GLN A 46 -10.99 -4.05 11.35
CA GLN A 46 -12.38 -4.49 11.34
C GLN A 46 -12.50 -6.01 11.14
N ARG A 47 -11.67 -6.61 10.29
CA ARG A 47 -11.62 -8.07 10.10
C ARG A 47 -11.15 -8.78 11.37
N LEU A 48 -10.08 -8.31 11.99
CA LEU A 48 -9.58 -8.88 13.24
C LEU A 48 -10.63 -8.79 14.35
N ASP A 49 -11.28 -7.63 14.50
CA ASP A 49 -12.34 -7.41 15.47
C ASP A 49 -13.55 -8.33 15.20
N THR A 50 -13.91 -8.51 13.93
CA THR A 50 -14.99 -9.43 13.54
C THR A 50 -14.65 -10.87 13.92
N TYR A 51 -13.42 -11.30 13.65
CA TYR A 51 -12.97 -12.67 13.91
C TYR A 51 -12.87 -12.92 15.42
N LEU A 52 -12.28 -11.97 16.16
CA LEU A 52 -12.20 -12.04 17.61
C LEU A 52 -13.58 -12.04 18.26
N GLY A 53 -14.51 -11.21 17.77
CA GLY A 53 -15.88 -11.15 18.26
C GLY A 53 -16.68 -12.43 17.97
N VAL A 54 -16.43 -13.12 16.86
CA VAL A 54 -16.98 -14.46 16.61
C VAL A 54 -16.44 -15.45 17.65
N LEU A 55 -15.13 -15.46 17.84
CA LEU A 55 -14.47 -16.35 18.80
C LEU A 55 -14.94 -16.13 20.23
N GLU A 56 -15.09 -14.87 20.65
CA GLU A 56 -15.59 -14.48 21.95
C GLU A 56 -17.04 -14.93 22.17
N ARG A 57 -17.92 -14.74 21.17
CA ARG A 57 -19.31 -15.21 21.26
C ARG A 57 -19.37 -16.73 21.42
N THR A 58 -18.53 -17.45 20.68
CA THR A 58 -18.40 -18.91 20.84
C THR A 58 -17.93 -19.25 22.25
N ALA A 59 -16.88 -18.58 22.76
CA ALA A 59 -16.36 -18.81 24.11
C ALA A 59 -17.43 -18.63 25.19
N ARG A 60 -18.27 -17.58 25.08
CA ARG A 60 -19.36 -17.28 26.02
C ARG A 60 -20.48 -18.33 26.03
N GLN A 61 -20.65 -19.07 24.94
CA GLN A 61 -21.61 -20.19 24.86
C GLN A 61 -21.06 -21.48 25.50
N MET A 62 -19.74 -21.54 25.73
CA MET A 62 -19.10 -22.67 26.36
C MET A 62 -19.11 -22.55 27.89
N ARG A 63 -19.06 -23.70 28.55
CA ARG A 63 -18.88 -23.83 30.01
C ARG A 63 -17.70 -24.73 30.39
N THR A 64 -17.17 -25.45 29.42
CA THR A 64 -16.03 -26.36 29.56
C THR A 64 -15.18 -26.31 28.31
N VAL A 65 -13.89 -26.54 28.49
CA VAL A 65 -12.89 -26.73 27.43
C VAL A 65 -12.47 -28.19 27.29
N ARG A 66 -13.08 -29.09 28.06
CA ARG A 66 -12.90 -30.54 28.00
C ARG A 66 -14.22 -31.20 27.61
N PHE A 67 -14.13 -32.13 26.68
CA PHE A 67 -15.25 -32.99 26.30
C PHE A 67 -15.02 -34.38 26.87
N ASP A 68 -16.07 -34.94 27.48
CA ASP A 68 -15.99 -36.28 28.08
C ASP A 68 -16.12 -37.39 27.04
N THR A 69 -16.73 -37.05 25.89
CA THR A 69 -16.99 -37.99 24.80
C THR A 69 -16.62 -37.38 23.45
N PRO A 70 -16.10 -38.18 22.48
CA PRO A 70 -15.82 -37.71 21.13
C PRO A 70 -17.04 -37.12 20.42
N GLN A 71 -18.24 -37.58 20.77
CA GLN A 71 -19.50 -37.10 20.21
C GLN A 71 -19.79 -35.65 20.62
N GLN A 72 -19.52 -35.27 21.87
CA GLN A 72 -19.67 -33.89 22.33
C GLN A 72 -18.67 -32.97 21.62
N GLU A 73 -17.42 -33.41 21.48
CA GLU A 73 -16.40 -32.67 20.74
C GLU A 73 -16.82 -32.46 19.28
N ALA A 74 -17.26 -33.51 18.60
CA ALA A 74 -17.73 -33.44 17.23
C ALA A 74 -18.95 -32.52 17.07
N ALA A 75 -19.92 -32.59 17.99
CA ALA A 75 -21.09 -31.72 17.99
C ALA A 75 -20.71 -30.24 18.19
N PHE A 76 -19.77 -29.95 19.08
CA PHE A 76 -19.26 -28.60 19.27
C PHE A 76 -18.59 -28.06 18.00
N PHE A 77 -17.66 -28.80 17.40
CA PHE A 77 -17.00 -28.35 16.18
C PHE A 77 -17.97 -28.21 15.01
N ALA A 78 -18.96 -29.10 14.88
CA ALA A 78 -20.03 -28.96 13.90
C ALA A 78 -20.87 -27.69 14.12
N SER A 79 -21.06 -27.26 15.37
CA SER A 79 -21.80 -26.02 15.68
C SER A 79 -21.05 -24.75 15.28
N ILE A 80 -19.71 -24.80 15.29
CA ILE A 80 -18.85 -23.67 14.91
C ILE A 80 -18.34 -23.76 13.48
N GLU A 81 -18.62 -24.85 12.75
CA GLU A 81 -18.23 -25.08 11.35
C GLU A 81 -18.55 -23.89 10.42
N PRO A 82 -19.73 -23.21 10.51
CA PRO A 82 -20.01 -22.04 9.68
C PRO A 82 -19.03 -20.88 9.92
N ALA A 83 -18.51 -20.76 11.14
CA ALA A 83 -17.49 -19.79 11.52
C ALA A 83 -16.05 -20.33 11.34
N ALA A 84 -15.87 -21.64 11.28
CA ALA A 84 -14.56 -22.29 11.17
C ALA A 84 -13.87 -21.91 9.86
N GLY A 85 -14.61 -21.62 8.78
CA GLY A 85 -14.04 -21.12 7.53
C GLY A 85 -13.33 -19.76 7.62
N LEU A 86 -13.51 -19.03 8.72
CA LEU A 86 -12.77 -17.79 9.01
C LEU A 86 -11.35 -18.07 9.53
N PHE A 87 -11.11 -19.27 10.07
CA PHE A 87 -9.87 -19.63 10.75
C PHE A 87 -9.20 -20.82 10.06
N ASP A 88 -7.88 -20.94 10.20
CA ASP A 88 -7.17 -22.10 9.68
C ASP A 88 -7.26 -23.32 10.60
N SER A 89 -7.37 -23.07 11.91
CA SER A 89 -7.70 -24.10 12.89
C SER A 89 -8.25 -23.46 14.16
N VAL A 90 -9.07 -24.20 14.90
CA VAL A 90 -9.65 -23.82 16.19
C VAL A 90 -9.28 -24.90 17.21
N PHE A 91 -8.84 -24.48 18.39
CA PHE A 91 -8.43 -25.37 19.48
C PHE A 91 -8.99 -24.91 20.82
N LEU A 92 -9.00 -25.84 21.77
CA LEU A 92 -9.36 -25.58 23.16
C LEU A 92 -8.17 -25.90 24.05
N ALA A 93 -7.96 -25.08 25.08
CA ALA A 93 -6.92 -25.31 26.07
C ALA A 93 -7.45 -25.12 27.49
N THR A 94 -6.94 -25.89 28.44
CA THR A 94 -7.28 -25.79 29.87
C THR A 94 -6.70 -24.54 30.51
N ALA A 95 -7.15 -24.20 31.72
CA ALA A 95 -6.52 -23.17 32.55
C ALA A 95 -5.05 -23.47 32.87
N GLY A 96 -4.62 -24.74 32.79
CA GLY A 96 -3.21 -25.15 32.89
C GLY A 96 -2.42 -25.02 31.58
N GLY A 97 -3.08 -24.67 30.47
CA GLY A 97 -2.47 -24.50 29.16
C GLY A 97 -2.40 -25.77 28.31
N ASP A 98 -3.00 -26.87 28.73
CA ASP A 98 -2.99 -28.11 27.94
C ASP A 98 -4.04 -28.05 26.84
N VAL A 99 -3.63 -28.26 25.59
CA VAL A 99 -4.55 -28.31 24.45
C VAL A 99 -5.35 -29.61 24.49
N THR A 100 -6.67 -29.50 24.56
CA THR A 100 -7.60 -30.64 24.74
C THR A 100 -8.26 -31.06 23.44
N ALA A 101 -8.47 -30.13 22.51
CA ALA A 101 -9.13 -30.39 21.25
C ALA A 101 -8.61 -29.45 20.14
N LEU A 102 -8.64 -29.91 18.89
CA LEU A 102 -8.22 -29.14 17.71
C LEU A 102 -9.03 -29.58 16.47
N ARG A 103 -9.47 -28.61 15.66
CA ARG A 103 -9.94 -28.85 14.29
C ARG A 103 -9.36 -27.85 13.28
N PRO A 104 -8.99 -28.29 12.05
CA PRO A 104 -8.88 -29.69 11.62
C PRO A 104 -7.83 -30.43 12.45
N PHE A 105 -8.04 -31.74 12.68
CA PHE A 105 -7.15 -32.53 13.53
C PHE A 105 -5.73 -32.55 12.95
N ARG A 106 -4.73 -32.36 13.83
CA ARG A 106 -3.32 -32.56 13.53
C ARG A 106 -2.67 -33.36 14.64
N GLU A 107 -1.88 -34.34 14.24
CA GLU A 107 -1.09 -35.15 15.14
C GLU A 107 -0.07 -34.28 15.90
N GLY A 108 0.10 -34.56 17.19
CA GLY A 108 1.07 -33.85 18.04
C GLY A 108 0.64 -32.48 18.55
N VAL A 109 -0.55 -31.98 18.21
CA VAL A 109 -1.07 -30.71 18.78
C VAL A 109 -1.88 -30.92 20.05
N VAL A 110 -2.77 -31.92 20.09
CA VAL A 110 -3.50 -32.24 21.32
C VAL A 110 -2.51 -32.79 22.36
N GLY A 111 -2.57 -32.27 23.58
CA GLY A 111 -1.65 -32.61 24.68
C GLY A 111 -0.42 -31.72 24.80
N ILE A 112 -0.18 -30.79 23.87
CA ILE A 112 0.87 -29.77 24.08
C ILE A 112 0.43 -28.79 25.17
N ASN A 113 1.40 -28.30 25.93
CA ASN A 113 1.19 -27.19 26.85
C ASN A 113 1.56 -25.86 26.18
N ILE A 114 0.71 -24.84 26.35
CA ILE A 114 0.89 -23.47 25.83
C ILE A 114 0.91 -22.41 26.94
N ALA A 115 1.05 -22.80 28.21
CA ALA A 115 1.03 -21.87 29.34
C ALA A 115 2.21 -20.89 29.34
N ASP A 116 3.32 -21.26 28.68
CA ASP A 116 4.48 -20.40 28.48
C ASP A 116 4.25 -19.28 27.46
N ARG A 117 3.21 -19.38 26.61
CA ARG A 117 2.93 -18.41 25.56
C ARG A 117 2.33 -17.12 26.13
N ASP A 118 2.79 -15.98 25.63
CA ASP A 118 2.38 -14.68 26.16
C ASP A 118 0.89 -14.39 25.95
N TYR A 119 0.32 -14.78 24.80
CA TYR A 119 -1.12 -14.64 24.55
C TYR A 119 -1.96 -15.47 25.54
N PHE A 120 -1.48 -16.64 25.97
CA PHE A 120 -2.18 -17.48 26.94
C PHE A 120 -2.21 -16.78 28.29
N LYS A 121 -1.04 -16.31 28.76
CA LYS A 121 -0.93 -15.57 30.02
C LYS A 121 -1.81 -14.31 29.99
N GLN A 122 -1.77 -13.57 28.88
CA GLN A 122 -2.56 -12.36 28.73
C GLN A 122 -4.06 -12.65 28.84
N VAL A 123 -4.58 -13.63 28.08
CA VAL A 123 -6.01 -13.96 28.10
C VAL A 123 -6.45 -14.47 29.47
N MET A 124 -5.67 -15.37 30.09
CA MET A 124 -6.04 -15.96 31.37
C MET A 124 -5.91 -15.01 32.57
N VAL A 125 -5.01 -14.01 32.50
CA VAL A 125 -4.80 -13.03 33.58
C VAL A 125 -5.69 -11.80 33.41
N VAL A 126 -5.80 -11.25 32.20
CA VAL A 126 -6.60 -10.05 31.92
C VAL A 126 -8.08 -10.40 31.80
N ASP A 127 -8.40 -11.67 31.55
CA ASP A 127 -9.75 -12.18 31.33
C ASP A 127 -10.47 -11.47 30.17
N GLN A 128 -9.72 -11.21 29.10
CA GLN A 128 -10.21 -10.57 27.88
C GLN A 128 -9.71 -11.28 26.64
N PRO A 129 -10.47 -11.27 25.53
CA PRO A 129 -9.97 -11.75 24.26
C PRO A 129 -8.73 -10.98 23.80
N ALA A 130 -7.80 -11.67 23.15
CA ALA A 130 -6.56 -11.07 22.67
C ALA A 130 -6.12 -11.67 21.33
N VAL A 131 -5.36 -10.87 20.57
CA VAL A 131 -4.63 -11.30 19.38
C VAL A 131 -3.16 -11.43 19.75
N SER A 132 -2.55 -12.57 19.47
CA SER A 132 -1.14 -12.78 19.76
C SER A 132 -0.24 -11.95 18.83
N ALA A 133 0.95 -11.64 19.32
CA ALA A 133 2.07 -11.33 18.42
C ALA A 133 2.29 -12.49 17.42
N PRO A 134 2.81 -12.23 16.21
CA PRO A 134 3.08 -13.28 15.25
C PRO A 134 4.17 -14.20 15.79
N LEU A 135 3.98 -15.51 15.63
CA LEU A 135 4.83 -16.53 16.25
C LEU A 135 4.91 -17.78 15.38
N SER A 136 5.97 -18.57 15.58
CA SER A 136 6.03 -19.93 15.03
C SER A 136 5.16 -20.87 15.87
N ASN A 137 4.28 -21.60 15.17
CA ASN A 137 3.45 -22.61 15.80
C ASN A 137 4.33 -23.70 16.46
N ARG A 138 3.80 -24.39 17.49
CA ARG A 138 4.58 -25.41 18.23
C ARG A 138 4.83 -26.66 17.37
N VAL A 139 3.92 -26.95 16.45
CA VAL A 139 3.93 -28.13 15.60
C VAL A 139 4.06 -27.70 14.14
N GLY A 140 5.22 -27.96 13.54
CA GLY A 140 5.52 -27.61 12.14
C GLY A 140 6.36 -26.35 11.94
N GLY A 141 6.44 -25.46 12.94
CA GLY A 141 7.22 -24.21 12.90
C GLY A 141 6.65 -23.12 11.98
N GLU A 142 5.45 -23.29 11.45
CA GLU A 142 4.84 -22.37 10.49
C GLU A 142 4.45 -21.03 11.16
N PRO A 143 4.55 -19.90 10.44
CA PRO A 143 4.25 -18.59 10.97
C PRO A 143 2.74 -18.36 11.08
N ILE A 144 2.28 -18.06 12.29
CA ILE A 144 0.86 -17.89 12.62
C ILE A 144 0.63 -16.69 13.55
N ILE A 145 -0.61 -16.25 13.61
CA ILE A 145 -1.17 -15.49 14.75
C ILE A 145 -2.29 -16.30 15.39
N ILE A 146 -2.51 -16.08 16.68
CA ILE A 146 -3.57 -16.70 17.46
C ILE A 146 -4.54 -15.61 17.91
N LEU A 147 -5.82 -15.80 17.61
CA LEU A 147 -6.90 -15.12 18.31
C LEU A 147 -7.33 -16.03 19.45
N ALA A 148 -7.47 -15.51 20.66
CA ALA A 148 -7.86 -16.30 21.82
C ALA A 148 -8.90 -15.56 22.66
N ALA A 149 -9.86 -16.31 23.20
CA ALA A 149 -10.88 -15.79 24.10
C ALA A 149 -11.01 -16.72 25.32
N PRO A 150 -11.16 -16.17 26.53
CA PRO A 150 -11.30 -16.97 27.74
C PRO A 150 -12.65 -17.69 27.74
N VAL A 151 -12.67 -18.91 28.26
CA VAL A 151 -13.89 -19.70 28.48
C VAL A 151 -14.14 -19.77 29.98
N HIS A 152 -15.37 -19.46 30.40
CA HIS A 152 -15.74 -19.39 31.81
C HIS A 152 -16.64 -20.55 32.23
N ASP A 153 -16.54 -20.96 33.50
CA ASP A 153 -17.53 -21.83 34.14
C ASP A 153 -18.82 -21.06 34.50
N GLU A 154 -19.80 -21.77 35.08
CA GLU A 154 -21.05 -21.16 35.56
C GLU A 154 -20.85 -20.11 36.66
N ALA A 155 -19.72 -20.17 37.38
CA ALA A 155 -19.36 -19.20 38.41
C ALA A 155 -18.60 -17.98 37.83
N GLY A 156 -18.41 -17.91 36.51
CA GLY A 156 -17.70 -16.84 35.83
C GLY A 156 -16.18 -16.92 35.97
N ARG A 157 -15.62 -18.06 36.36
CA ARG A 157 -14.16 -18.25 36.49
C ARG A 157 -13.58 -18.77 35.17
N PRO A 158 -12.42 -18.26 34.72
CA PRO A 158 -11.80 -18.76 33.50
C PRO A 158 -11.28 -20.19 33.70
N VAL A 159 -11.87 -21.15 33.00
CA VAL A 159 -11.50 -22.58 33.03
C VAL A 159 -10.53 -22.97 31.91
N GLY A 160 -10.24 -22.03 31.01
CA GLY A 160 -9.34 -22.20 29.89
C GLY A 160 -9.63 -21.17 28.81
N LEU A 161 -9.26 -21.49 27.58
CA LEU A 161 -9.52 -20.62 26.43
C LEU A 161 -9.91 -21.43 25.20
N ILE A 162 -10.61 -20.76 24.30
CA ILE A 162 -10.72 -21.14 22.90
C ILE A 162 -9.75 -20.29 22.11
N GLY A 163 -8.96 -20.93 21.25
CA GLY A 163 -8.00 -20.27 20.39
C GLY A 163 -8.26 -20.61 18.93
N ALA A 164 -7.99 -19.67 18.04
CA ALA A 164 -8.08 -19.86 16.61
C ALA A 164 -6.80 -19.35 15.95
N SER A 165 -6.20 -20.17 15.09
CA SER A 165 -4.99 -19.83 14.36
C SER A 165 -5.30 -19.25 12.99
N LEU A 166 -4.53 -18.25 12.58
CA LEU A 166 -4.42 -17.82 11.19
C LEU A 166 -2.97 -17.94 10.73
N TYR A 167 -2.77 -18.59 9.60
CA TYR A 167 -1.46 -18.75 8.99
C TYR A 167 -1.12 -17.51 8.17
N LEU A 168 0.08 -16.98 8.37
CA LEU A 168 0.52 -15.76 7.70
C LEU A 168 0.83 -15.98 6.22
N LEU A 169 1.08 -17.22 5.81
CA LEU A 169 1.47 -17.56 4.43
C LEU A 169 0.34 -18.15 3.57
N LYS A 170 -0.82 -18.43 4.16
CA LYS A 170 -1.96 -19.02 3.48
C LYS A 170 -2.84 -17.98 2.76
N PRO A 171 -3.72 -18.40 1.82
CA PRO A 171 -4.61 -17.51 1.08
C PRO A 171 -5.80 -17.05 1.94
N ASN A 172 -5.53 -16.30 3.00
CA ASN A 172 -6.53 -15.60 3.83
C ASN A 172 -6.38 -14.07 3.64
N PHE A 173 -7.06 -13.26 4.45
CA PHE A 173 -6.99 -11.80 4.32
C PHE A 173 -5.56 -11.23 4.53
N LEU A 174 -4.71 -11.89 5.33
CA LEU A 174 -3.29 -11.51 5.49
C LEU A 174 -2.48 -11.89 4.24
N GLY A 175 -2.77 -13.05 3.66
CA GLY A 175 -2.23 -13.43 2.35
C GLY A 175 -2.64 -12.47 1.23
N ALA A 176 -3.88 -11.98 1.25
CA ALA A 176 -4.34 -10.97 0.29
C ALA A 176 -3.59 -9.63 0.44
N LEU A 177 -3.23 -9.23 1.67
CA LEU A 177 -2.37 -8.06 1.90
C LEU A 177 -0.95 -8.27 1.39
N ARG A 178 -0.39 -9.48 1.51
CA ARG A 178 0.93 -9.83 0.94
C ARG A 178 0.95 -9.67 -0.57
N ASP A 179 -0.11 -10.12 -1.22
CA ASP A 179 -0.21 -10.16 -2.68
C ASP A 179 -0.72 -8.82 -3.25
N MET A 180 -1.10 -7.87 -2.38
CA MET A 180 -1.56 -6.53 -2.74
C MET A 180 -0.44 -5.72 -3.39
N ARG A 181 -0.75 -5.18 -4.57
CA ARG A 181 0.15 -4.29 -5.32
C ARG A 181 -0.21 -2.84 -5.12
N VAL A 182 0.79 -2.02 -4.86
CA VAL A 182 0.69 -0.56 -4.75
C VAL A 182 1.26 0.03 -6.04
N GLY A 183 0.41 0.59 -6.90
CA GLY A 183 0.83 0.94 -8.26
C GLY A 183 1.11 -0.32 -9.11
N GLN A 184 2.18 -0.33 -9.88
CA GLN A 184 2.59 -1.44 -10.74
C GLN A 184 3.59 -2.38 -10.05
N THR A 185 4.51 -1.82 -9.26
CA THR A 185 5.64 -2.56 -8.66
C THR A 185 5.77 -2.41 -7.15
N GLY A 186 4.94 -1.57 -6.53
CA GLY A 186 4.90 -1.41 -5.09
C GLY A 186 4.19 -2.56 -4.37
N HIS A 187 4.37 -2.58 -3.06
CA HIS A 187 3.92 -3.66 -2.19
C HIS A 187 3.50 -3.13 -0.82
N VAL A 188 2.86 -3.98 -0.03
CA VAL A 188 2.48 -3.70 1.36
C VAL A 188 3.31 -4.57 2.30
N TYR A 189 3.70 -4.01 3.44
CA TYR A 189 4.22 -4.78 4.56
C TYR A 189 3.45 -4.46 5.84
N VAL A 190 3.40 -5.42 6.76
CA VAL A 190 2.80 -5.25 8.08
C VAL A 190 3.80 -5.69 9.12
N VAL A 191 4.05 -4.85 10.13
CA VAL A 191 5.02 -5.09 11.20
C VAL A 191 4.30 -5.08 12.55
N ALA A 192 4.56 -6.09 13.38
CA ALA A 192 4.13 -6.07 14.78
C ALA A 192 5.06 -5.17 15.60
N HIS A 193 4.50 -4.25 16.37
CA HIS A 193 5.26 -3.51 17.38
C HIS A 193 5.65 -4.42 18.53
N GLY A 194 6.73 -4.04 19.21
CA GLY A 194 7.22 -4.72 20.40
C GLY A 194 8.68 -4.36 20.67
N PRO A 195 9.31 -5.00 21.67
CA PRO A 195 10.73 -4.81 21.95
C PRO A 195 11.61 -5.16 20.74
N LYS A 196 11.14 -6.09 19.91
CA LYS A 196 11.76 -6.51 18.64
C LYS A 196 10.66 -6.52 17.58
N PRO A 197 10.53 -5.46 16.76
CA PRO A 197 9.55 -5.42 15.69
C PRO A 197 9.82 -6.53 14.66
N ILE A 198 8.77 -7.25 14.27
CA ILE A 198 8.85 -8.41 13.37
C ILE A 198 7.78 -8.33 12.27
N PHE A 199 8.10 -8.87 11.09
CA PHE A 199 7.18 -8.87 9.96
C PHE A 199 6.04 -9.88 10.14
N ILE A 200 4.81 -9.41 9.94
CA ILE A 200 3.59 -10.23 9.82
C ILE A 200 3.33 -10.53 8.35
N VAL A 201 3.38 -9.48 7.53
CA VAL A 201 3.17 -9.54 6.09
C VAL A 201 4.38 -8.93 5.40
N HIS A 202 4.95 -9.66 4.45
CA HIS A 202 6.06 -9.20 3.63
C HIS A 202 5.99 -9.87 2.25
N PRO A 203 6.27 -9.17 1.14
CA PRO A 203 6.19 -9.73 -0.21
C PRO A 203 7.09 -10.95 -0.42
N ASP A 204 8.27 -10.95 0.21
CA ASP A 204 9.10 -12.15 0.36
C ASP A 204 8.64 -12.96 1.58
N ALA A 205 8.09 -14.14 1.34
CA ALA A 205 7.62 -15.07 2.36
C ALA A 205 8.73 -15.49 3.35
N GLY A 206 9.99 -15.50 2.93
CA GLY A 206 11.13 -15.85 3.79
C GLY A 206 11.44 -14.81 4.87
N LYS A 207 10.90 -13.59 4.76
CA LYS A 207 11.06 -12.54 5.77
C LYS A 207 9.91 -12.48 6.78
N VAL A 208 8.87 -13.29 6.64
CA VAL A 208 7.80 -13.37 7.64
C VAL A 208 8.38 -13.90 8.96
N LEU A 209 8.05 -13.27 10.09
CA LEU A 209 8.69 -13.42 11.41
C LEU A 209 10.14 -12.94 11.54
N ALA A 210 10.78 -12.47 10.45
CA ALA A 210 12.10 -11.90 10.56
C ALA A 210 12.03 -10.55 11.30
N PRO A 211 13.09 -10.17 12.03
CA PRO A 211 13.21 -8.84 12.61
C PRO A 211 13.11 -7.76 11.53
N LEU A 212 12.55 -6.60 11.88
CA LEU A 212 12.46 -5.44 11.00
C LEU A 212 13.83 -5.09 10.37
N ASP A 213 14.91 -5.23 11.15
CA ASP A 213 16.28 -4.93 10.73
C ASP A 213 16.85 -5.90 9.68
N SER A 214 16.15 -6.99 9.37
CA SER A 214 16.49 -7.87 8.24
C SER A 214 16.23 -7.22 6.87
N ASP A 215 15.47 -6.11 6.86
CA ASP A 215 15.30 -5.26 5.69
C ASP A 215 15.67 -3.80 6.05
N PRO A 216 16.92 -3.38 5.81
CA PRO A 216 17.38 -2.05 6.17
C PRO A 216 16.60 -0.91 5.50
N ALA A 217 16.08 -1.12 4.29
CA ALA A 217 15.30 -0.11 3.58
C ALA A 217 13.94 0.09 4.25
N VAL A 218 13.26 -1.01 4.59
CA VAL A 218 12.00 -0.96 5.33
C VAL A 218 12.21 -0.45 6.76
N ALA A 219 13.28 -0.86 7.44
CA ALA A 219 13.62 -0.39 8.77
C ALA A 219 13.87 1.12 8.80
N ALA A 220 14.60 1.66 7.82
CA ALA A 220 14.81 3.10 7.68
C ALA A 220 13.47 3.84 7.46
N ALA A 221 12.63 3.34 6.56
CA ALA A 221 11.31 3.93 6.30
C ALA A 221 10.36 3.86 7.51
N PHE A 222 10.43 2.79 8.29
CA PHE A 222 9.66 2.61 9.52
C PHE A 222 10.08 3.57 10.63
N ARG A 223 11.36 3.96 10.67
CA ARG A 223 11.90 4.92 11.65
C ARG A 223 11.82 6.37 11.16
N ALA A 224 11.71 6.58 9.85
CA ALA A 224 11.61 7.91 9.25
C ALA A 224 10.28 8.61 9.57
N ASP A 225 10.26 9.93 9.57
CA ASP A 225 9.04 10.70 9.78
C ASP A 225 8.00 10.41 8.66
N PRO A 226 6.76 9.95 8.97
CA PRO A 226 5.70 9.71 7.99
C PRO A 226 5.34 10.93 7.13
N TRP A 227 5.57 12.15 7.62
CA TRP A 227 5.26 13.40 6.95
C TRP A 227 6.45 14.01 6.23
N ALA A 228 7.64 13.40 6.34
CA ALA A 228 8.79 13.85 5.57
C ALA A 228 8.53 13.64 4.07
N ALA A 229 8.84 14.66 3.28
CA ALA A 229 8.82 14.53 1.83
C ALA A 229 9.89 13.51 1.41
N PRO A 230 9.55 12.53 0.55
CA PRO A 230 10.52 11.55 0.10
C PRO A 230 11.67 12.25 -0.63
N GLU A 231 12.91 11.86 -0.31
CA GLU A 231 14.08 12.33 -1.04
C GLU A 231 13.99 11.97 -2.53
N SER A 232 14.66 12.74 -3.39
CA SER A 232 14.53 12.55 -4.83
C SER A 232 14.98 11.15 -5.26
N GLY A 233 14.02 10.32 -5.69
CA GLY A 233 14.27 8.94 -6.11
C GLY A 233 14.15 7.89 -5.01
N ALA A 234 13.89 8.29 -3.76
CA ALA A 234 13.56 7.38 -2.67
C ALA A 234 12.11 6.87 -2.81
N ASP A 235 11.84 5.75 -2.15
CA ASP A 235 10.52 5.14 -2.14
C ASP A 235 9.52 6.00 -1.36
N VAL A 236 8.30 6.10 -1.89
CA VAL A 236 7.20 6.78 -1.21
C VAL A 236 6.55 5.76 -0.30
N VAL A 237 6.68 5.97 1.01
CA VAL A 237 6.15 5.05 2.03
C VAL A 237 5.03 5.74 2.79
N ALA A 238 3.83 5.18 2.72
CA ALA A 238 2.68 5.61 3.52
C ALA A 238 2.46 4.60 4.64
N ARG A 239 2.37 5.07 5.89
CA ARG A 239 2.26 4.22 7.08
C ARG A 239 1.01 4.55 7.87
N GLN A 240 0.36 3.52 8.40
CA GLN A 240 -0.77 3.63 9.29
C GLN A 240 -0.68 2.60 10.41
N ASP A 241 -0.78 3.07 11.65
CA ASP A 241 -0.81 2.20 12.82
C ASP A 241 -2.22 1.68 13.09
N VAL A 242 -2.30 0.38 13.35
CA VAL A 242 -3.46 -0.35 13.86
C VAL A 242 -3.26 -0.54 15.37
N VAL A 243 -3.66 0.48 16.12
CA VAL A 243 -3.38 0.61 17.55
C VAL A 243 -3.93 -0.57 18.35
N ALA A 244 -5.11 -1.11 17.98
CA ALA A 244 -5.80 -2.17 18.71
C ALA A 244 -4.95 -3.46 18.87
N VAL A 245 -4.14 -3.80 17.86
CA VAL A 245 -3.27 -4.99 17.87
C VAL A 245 -1.78 -4.63 17.90
N GLY A 246 -1.45 -3.33 17.95
CA GLY A 246 -0.09 -2.85 17.94
C GLY A 246 0.65 -3.24 16.66
N TRP A 247 0.03 -3.09 15.49
CA TRP A 247 0.68 -3.34 14.20
C TRP A 247 0.79 -2.04 13.38
N THR A 248 1.80 -1.92 12.53
CA THR A 248 1.87 -0.87 11.49
C THR A 248 1.71 -1.52 10.13
N LEU A 249 0.75 -1.02 9.35
CA LEU A 249 0.65 -1.29 7.92
C LEU A 249 1.38 -0.19 7.16
N ALA A 250 2.17 -0.59 6.17
CA ALA A 250 2.83 0.36 5.28
C ALA A 250 2.68 -0.05 3.81
N ALA A 251 2.33 0.93 2.98
CA ALA A 251 2.32 0.83 1.54
C ALA A 251 3.58 1.49 0.98
N VAL A 252 4.34 0.74 0.18
CA VAL A 252 5.58 1.20 -0.46
C VAL A 252 5.34 1.35 -1.96
N LEU A 253 5.51 2.56 -2.48
CA LEU A 253 5.56 2.84 -3.91
C LEU A 253 7.00 3.17 -4.31
N PRO A 254 7.65 2.33 -5.14
CA PRO A 254 9.03 2.54 -5.54
C PRO A 254 9.27 3.91 -6.18
N GLY A 255 10.32 4.61 -5.76
CA GLY A 255 10.62 5.98 -6.22
C GLY A 255 10.83 6.06 -7.73
N ALA A 256 11.40 5.00 -8.32
CA ALA A 256 11.54 4.85 -9.77
C ALA A 256 10.19 4.82 -10.50
N GLU A 257 9.15 4.23 -9.91
CA GLU A 257 7.81 4.22 -10.50
C GLU A 257 7.13 5.58 -10.35
N ALA A 258 7.19 6.17 -9.16
CA ALA A 258 6.66 7.52 -8.91
C ALA A 258 7.29 8.55 -9.87
N ASN A 259 8.60 8.42 -10.14
CA ASN A 259 9.31 9.25 -11.10
C ASN A 259 8.98 8.94 -12.57
N ARG A 260 8.64 7.69 -12.91
CA ARG A 260 8.26 7.31 -14.29
C ARG A 260 6.94 7.93 -14.71
N GLN A 261 5.96 8.00 -13.81
CA GLN A 261 4.69 8.70 -14.10
C GLN A 261 4.94 10.18 -14.42
N LEU A 262 5.91 10.81 -13.77
CA LEU A 262 6.31 12.19 -14.06
C LEU A 262 7.03 12.36 -15.41
N SER A 263 7.80 11.38 -15.87
CA SER A 263 8.62 11.51 -17.08
C SER A 263 7.79 11.43 -18.37
N ILE A 264 6.77 10.55 -18.42
CA ILE A 264 5.86 10.40 -19.56
C ILE A 264 5.06 11.70 -19.79
N MET A 265 4.59 12.34 -18.70
CA MET A 265 3.87 13.61 -18.78
C MET A 265 4.78 14.78 -19.18
N ARG A 266 6.03 14.81 -18.68
CA ARG A 266 7.05 15.77 -19.13
C ARG A 266 7.31 15.67 -20.63
N GLN A 267 7.30 14.48 -21.20
CA GLN A 267 7.53 14.30 -22.63
C GLN A 267 6.38 14.87 -23.46
N ARG A 268 5.12 14.67 -23.03
CA ARG A 268 3.96 15.31 -23.67
C ARG A 268 4.00 16.82 -23.56
N PHE A 269 4.33 17.36 -22.39
CA PHE A 269 4.48 18.81 -22.18
C PHE A 269 5.61 19.41 -23.02
N ARG A 270 6.74 18.69 -23.15
CA ARG A 270 7.82 19.09 -24.05
C ARG A 270 7.36 19.12 -25.51
N TRP A 271 6.62 18.11 -25.97
CA TRP A 271 6.08 18.09 -27.33
C TRP A 271 5.09 19.22 -27.59
N SER A 272 4.20 19.54 -26.64
CA SER A 272 3.28 20.66 -26.80
C SER A 272 3.97 22.03 -26.79
N VAL A 273 5.00 22.23 -25.94
CA VAL A 273 5.82 23.45 -25.99
C VAL A 273 6.61 23.56 -27.29
N MET A 274 7.20 22.45 -27.78
CA MET A 274 7.88 22.44 -29.08
C MET A 274 6.92 22.70 -30.25
N ALA A 275 5.72 22.11 -30.22
CA ALA A 275 4.70 22.34 -31.26
C ALA A 275 4.24 23.80 -31.26
N LEU A 276 4.03 24.40 -30.09
CA LEU A 276 3.67 25.82 -29.97
C LEU A 276 4.81 26.73 -30.47
N ALA A 277 6.06 26.42 -30.13
CA ALA A 277 7.22 27.14 -30.61
C ALA A 277 7.37 27.03 -32.15
N ALA A 278 7.16 25.84 -32.70
CA ALA A 278 7.15 25.61 -34.14
C ALA A 278 6.02 26.38 -34.84
N LEU A 279 4.81 26.38 -34.28
CA LEU A 279 3.67 27.13 -34.80
C LEU A 279 3.97 28.64 -34.86
N ILE A 280 4.48 29.21 -33.76
CA ILE A 280 4.88 30.62 -33.72
C ILE A 280 5.98 30.91 -34.76
N GLY A 281 6.97 30.02 -34.89
CA GLY A 281 8.04 30.14 -35.88
C GLY A 281 7.52 30.14 -37.32
N VAL A 282 6.61 29.22 -37.65
CA VAL A 282 5.97 29.11 -38.97
C VAL A 282 5.09 30.33 -39.26
N SER A 283 4.29 30.78 -38.29
CA SER A 283 3.45 31.97 -38.44
C SER A 283 4.26 33.23 -38.74
N VAL A 284 5.39 33.43 -38.03
CA VAL A 284 6.28 34.57 -38.28
C VAL A 284 6.97 34.46 -39.64
N TRP A 285 7.42 33.26 -40.03
CA TRP A 285 8.03 33.02 -41.33
C TRP A 285 7.05 33.29 -42.48
N ALA A 286 5.81 32.80 -42.35
CA ALA A 286 4.74 33.05 -43.32
C ALA A 286 4.40 34.55 -43.41
N ALA A 287 4.28 35.25 -42.27
CA ALA A 287 4.05 36.69 -42.23
C ALA A 287 5.18 37.47 -42.92
N MET A 288 6.44 37.09 -42.69
CA MET A 288 7.61 37.70 -43.34
C MET A 288 7.56 37.52 -44.87
N LEU A 289 7.25 36.31 -45.36
CA LEU A 289 7.05 36.05 -46.79
C LEU A 289 5.88 36.86 -47.38
N TRP A 290 4.82 37.05 -46.59
CA TRP A 290 3.65 37.81 -47.02
C TRP A 290 3.94 39.31 -47.11
N LEU A 291 4.75 39.87 -46.20
CA LEU A 291 5.13 41.29 -46.17
C LEU A 291 6.19 41.66 -47.22
N LEU A 292 7.05 40.71 -47.62
CA LEU A 292 8.04 40.91 -48.69
C LEU A 292 7.46 40.80 -50.12
N ARG A 293 6.34 40.09 -50.30
CA ARG A 293 5.63 39.98 -51.60
C ARG A 293 5.20 41.31 -52.22
N PRO A 294 4.63 42.30 -51.50
CA PRO A 294 4.24 43.57 -52.08
C PRO A 294 5.43 44.46 -52.50
N LEU A 295 6.59 44.30 -51.88
CA LEU A 295 7.80 45.04 -52.28
C LEU A 295 8.30 44.62 -53.67
N GLY A 296 8.18 43.33 -54.01
CA GLY A 296 8.47 42.84 -55.36
C GLY A 296 7.53 43.40 -56.44
N ARG A 297 6.26 43.67 -56.08
CA ARG A 297 5.28 44.27 -56.99
C ARG A 297 5.55 45.76 -57.25
N LEU A 298 6.03 46.50 -56.25
CA LEU A 298 6.46 47.89 -56.43
C LEU A 298 7.72 47.99 -57.29
N HIS A 299 8.67 47.07 -57.12
CA HIS A 299 9.86 47.02 -57.97
C HIS A 299 9.52 46.70 -59.44
N ALA A 300 8.57 45.78 -59.66
CA ALA A 300 8.04 45.46 -60.99
C ALA A 300 7.26 46.64 -61.62
N ALA A 301 6.49 47.40 -60.83
CA ALA A 301 5.76 48.57 -61.30
C ALA A 301 6.70 49.73 -61.68
N MET A 302 7.78 49.95 -60.93
CA MET A 302 8.82 50.94 -61.28
C MET A 302 9.61 50.55 -62.53
N THR A 303 9.90 49.26 -62.74
CA THR A 303 10.61 48.80 -63.96
C THR A 303 9.71 48.86 -65.20
N GLN A 304 8.39 48.63 -65.07
CA GLN A 304 7.43 48.87 -66.15
C GLN A 304 7.32 50.35 -66.53
N LEU A 305 7.29 51.27 -65.56
CA LEU A 305 7.25 52.71 -65.85
C LEU A 305 8.54 53.22 -66.52
N SER A 306 9.70 52.65 -66.19
CA SER A 306 10.97 53.00 -66.87
C SER A 306 11.09 52.48 -68.31
N THR A 307 10.26 51.51 -68.70
CA THR A 307 10.28 50.92 -70.06
C THR A 307 9.16 51.43 -70.96
N THR A 308 8.08 52.00 -70.41
CA THR A 308 6.97 52.56 -71.20
C THR A 308 7.24 54.01 -71.67
N ASP A 309 8.15 54.76 -71.05
CA ASP A 309 8.34 56.21 -71.32
C ASP A 309 9.49 56.56 -72.29
N LEU A 310 9.92 55.63 -73.16
CA LEU A 310 10.95 55.91 -74.18
C LEU A 310 10.58 55.47 -75.61
N ARG A 311 9.30 55.19 -75.91
CA ARG A 311 8.90 54.77 -77.28
C ARG A 311 7.88 55.63 -78.01
N ASN A 312 7.23 56.61 -77.37
CA ASN A 312 6.20 57.42 -78.03
C ASN A 312 6.48 58.93 -77.92
N ALA A 313 7.45 59.42 -78.70
CA ALA A 313 7.47 60.82 -79.13
C ALA A 313 7.53 60.83 -80.67
N PRO A 314 6.51 61.34 -81.38
CA PRO A 314 6.57 61.46 -82.84
C PRO A 314 7.58 62.55 -83.22
N PRO A 315 8.46 62.31 -84.21
CA PRO A 315 9.29 63.38 -84.77
C PRO A 315 8.42 64.34 -85.59
N LEU A 316 8.77 65.63 -85.47
CA LEU A 316 8.20 66.79 -86.15
C LEU A 316 8.17 66.65 -87.67
#